data_AF-A0A812L020-F1
#
_entry.id   AF-A0A812L020-F1
#
_cell.length_a   1.000
_cell.length_b   1.000
_cell.length_c   1.000
_cell.angle_alpha   90.00
_cell.angle_beta   90.00
_cell.angle_gamma   90.00
#
_symmetry.space_group_name_H-M   'P 1'
#
loop_
_entity.id
_entity.type
_entity.pdbx_description
1 polymer ?
#
loop_
_entity_poly.entity_id
_entity_poly.type
_entity_poly.pdbx_seq_one_letter_code
_entity_poly.pdbx_strand_id
1 'polypeptide(L)'
;MREPTEANLVRLLDLADWKHRGRTRAVGPGAYERYATLGLFGHGGVVGVSNATGLRDACAACRCELLSQEPLSERHLDVHRSALQPSHGAAPRHSEHASHALALGDYTGGRVWIEDDEGDSTAWLADKKGERELRGRWLDMHEKPVSFDARRYHMVEPHEGSMWALAAYVPQAYARATEQHRQALREAGFPLPAS
;
A
#
# COMPACT_ATOMS: atom_id res chain seq x y z
N MET A 1 25.82 1.38 4.50
CA MET A 1 24.84 0.77 3.56
C MET A 1 24.75 1.70 2.37
N ARG A 2 24.87 1.22 1.13
CA ARG A 2 24.60 2.05 -0.05
C ARG A 2 23.12 2.44 0.00
N GLU A 3 22.80 3.70 -0.26
CA GLU A 3 21.41 4.12 -0.47
C GLU A 3 20.82 3.24 -1.58
N PRO A 4 19.63 2.65 -1.37
CA PRO A 4 18.99 1.91 -2.44
C PRO A 4 18.65 2.91 -3.56
N THR A 5 18.88 2.49 -4.80
CA THR A 5 18.35 3.19 -5.98
C THR A 5 17.05 2.52 -6.37
N GLU A 6 16.15 3.21 -7.07
CA GLU A 6 14.92 2.61 -7.61
C GLU A 6 15.23 1.26 -8.29
N ALA A 7 16.21 1.24 -9.20
CA ALA A 7 16.62 0.03 -9.90
C ALA A 7 17.06 -1.12 -8.96
N ASN A 8 17.72 -0.81 -7.85
CA ASN A 8 18.09 -1.81 -6.85
C ASN A 8 16.86 -2.33 -6.10
N LEU A 9 15.92 -1.46 -5.74
CA LEU A 9 14.68 -1.87 -5.06
C LEU A 9 13.79 -2.69 -6.00
N VAL A 10 13.57 -2.24 -7.23
CA VAL A 10 12.81 -2.98 -8.26
C VAL A 10 13.42 -4.36 -8.47
N ARG A 11 14.76 -4.47 -8.58
CA ARG A 11 15.44 -5.75 -8.68
C ARG A 11 15.20 -6.66 -7.47
N LEU A 12 15.26 -6.11 -6.25
CA LEU A 12 14.97 -6.87 -5.03
C LEU A 12 13.51 -7.36 -5.00
N LEU A 13 12.57 -6.50 -5.40
CA LEU A 13 11.16 -6.86 -5.54
C LEU A 13 10.96 -7.93 -6.60
N ASP A 14 11.64 -7.87 -7.74
CA ASP A 14 11.49 -8.87 -8.80
C ASP A 14 12.09 -10.24 -8.43
N LEU A 15 13.13 -10.27 -7.60
CA LEU A 15 13.79 -11.50 -7.11
C LEU A 15 13.08 -12.12 -5.90
N ALA A 16 12.27 -11.36 -5.18
CA ALA A 16 11.55 -11.87 -4.02
C ALA A 16 10.44 -12.86 -4.43
N ASP A 17 10.30 -13.93 -3.65
CA ASP A 17 9.29 -14.97 -3.87
C ASP A 17 7.93 -14.52 -3.30
N TRP A 18 7.25 -13.65 -4.06
CA TRP A 18 5.92 -13.17 -3.70
C TRP A 18 4.86 -14.23 -3.95
N LYS A 19 3.93 -14.39 -3.00
CA LYS A 19 2.82 -15.33 -3.14
C LYS A 19 1.88 -14.97 -4.31
N HIS A 20 1.17 -15.99 -4.78
CA HIS A 20 0.29 -16.09 -5.96
C HIS A 20 -0.54 -14.84 -6.35
N ARG A 21 -0.94 -14.80 -7.65
CA ARG A 21 -1.96 -13.91 -8.24
C ARG A 21 -3.17 -13.74 -7.30
N GLY A 22 -3.25 -12.59 -6.64
CA GLY A 22 -4.21 -12.35 -5.56
C GLY A 22 -5.66 -12.30 -6.06
N ARG A 23 -6.54 -13.05 -5.38
CA ARG A 23 -8.00 -12.94 -5.48
C ARG A 23 -8.52 -12.21 -4.25
N THR A 24 -8.25 -10.91 -4.14
CA THR A 24 -8.71 -10.11 -2.99
C THR A 24 -10.06 -9.47 -3.31
N ARG A 25 -11.07 -9.71 -2.45
CA ARG A 25 -12.41 -9.08 -2.55
C ARG A 25 -12.36 -7.54 -2.51
N ALA A 26 -11.27 -6.97 -2.00
CA ALA A 26 -11.02 -5.53 -2.00
C ALA A 26 -10.54 -5.01 -3.36
N VAL A 27 -10.04 -5.88 -4.25
CA VAL A 27 -9.29 -5.47 -5.45
C VAL A 27 -9.84 -6.03 -6.77
N GLY A 28 -10.73 -7.02 -6.71
CA GLY A 28 -11.31 -7.64 -7.90
C GLY A 28 -10.40 -8.72 -8.51
N PRO A 29 -10.96 -9.64 -9.33
CA PRO A 29 -10.19 -10.72 -9.94
C PRO A 29 -9.20 -10.18 -10.99
N GLY A 30 -7.94 -10.63 -10.93
CA GLY A 30 -6.93 -10.37 -11.97
C GLY A 30 -6.11 -9.08 -11.82
N ALA A 31 -6.30 -8.32 -10.74
CA ALA A 31 -5.70 -6.99 -10.56
C ALA A 31 -4.18 -6.96 -10.28
N TYR A 32 -3.55 -8.12 -9.99
CA TYR A 32 -2.12 -8.22 -9.69
C TYR A 32 -1.49 -9.48 -10.29
N GLU A 33 -0.27 -9.31 -10.79
CA GLU A 33 0.60 -10.43 -11.16
C GLU A 33 1.26 -11.05 -9.94
N ARG A 34 1.70 -10.20 -8.99
CA ARG A 34 2.34 -10.58 -7.72
C ARG A 34 1.82 -9.71 -6.58
N TYR A 35 1.62 -10.27 -5.40
CA TYR A 35 1.05 -9.55 -4.26
C TYR A 35 1.58 -10.11 -2.94
N ALA A 36 1.89 -9.22 -1.99
CA ALA A 36 2.04 -9.58 -0.59
C ALA A 36 1.64 -8.45 0.37
N THR A 37 1.18 -8.87 1.54
CA THR A 37 1.10 -8.00 2.73
C THR A 37 2.31 -8.26 3.61
N LEU A 38 2.94 -7.21 4.12
CA LEU A 38 4.06 -7.26 5.05
C LEU A 38 3.66 -6.63 6.40
N GLY A 39 4.04 -7.27 7.49
CA GLY A 39 3.64 -6.86 8.82
C GLY A 39 2.24 -7.38 9.19
N LEU A 40 1.43 -6.53 9.82
CA LEU A 40 0.17 -6.92 10.44
C LEU A 40 -0.96 -6.93 9.42
N PHE A 41 -1.79 -7.97 9.45
CA PHE A 41 -3.04 -8.02 8.70
C PHE A 41 -4.22 -8.30 9.62
N GLY A 42 -5.41 -7.91 9.14
CA GLY A 42 -6.67 -8.28 9.77
C GLY A 42 -7.67 -8.79 8.73
N HIS A 43 -8.20 -9.99 8.91
CA HIS A 43 -9.24 -10.54 8.03
C HIS A 43 -10.22 -11.42 8.82
N GLY A 44 -11.52 -11.22 8.61
CA GLY A 44 -12.55 -12.08 9.21
C GLY A 44 -12.53 -12.14 10.75
N GLY A 45 -12.11 -11.07 11.42
CA GLY A 45 -11.95 -11.03 12.88
C GLY A 45 -10.61 -11.57 13.39
N VAL A 46 -9.81 -12.20 12.53
CA VAL A 46 -8.45 -12.66 12.85
C VAL A 46 -7.46 -11.51 12.66
N VAL A 47 -6.51 -11.39 13.58
CA VAL A 47 -5.34 -10.50 13.49
C VAL A 47 -4.10 -11.36 13.51
N GLY A 48 -3.13 -11.09 12.63
CA GLY A 48 -1.89 -11.84 12.55
C GLY A 48 -0.78 -11.09 11.84
N VAL A 49 0.44 -11.65 11.89
CA VAL A 49 1.59 -11.16 11.14
C VAL A 49 1.74 -12.01 9.88
N SER A 50 1.85 -11.38 8.72
CA SER A 50 1.95 -12.08 7.44
C SER A 50 3.22 -12.92 7.37
N ASN A 51 3.16 -14.13 6.80
CA ASN A 51 4.35 -14.95 6.59
C ASN A 51 5.37 -14.27 5.64
N ALA A 52 4.90 -13.41 4.73
CA ALA A 52 5.78 -12.67 3.83
C ALA A 52 6.65 -11.64 4.58
N THR A 53 6.28 -11.28 5.81
CA THR A 53 7.11 -10.45 6.71
C THR A 53 8.49 -11.09 6.98
N GLY A 54 8.63 -12.40 6.78
CA GLY A 54 9.92 -13.11 6.84
C GLY A 54 10.92 -12.72 5.74
N LEU A 55 10.49 -12.01 4.69
CA LEU A 55 11.35 -11.47 3.61
C LEU A 55 12.09 -10.21 4.09
N ARG A 56 12.96 -10.36 5.11
CA ARG A 56 13.58 -9.26 5.87
C ARG A 56 14.27 -8.22 4.99
N ASP A 57 14.97 -8.65 3.94
CA ASP A 57 15.71 -7.74 3.05
C ASP A 57 14.77 -6.90 2.18
N ALA A 58 13.72 -7.51 1.63
CA ALA A 58 12.68 -6.80 0.87
C ALA A 58 11.91 -5.82 1.77
N CYS A 59 11.56 -6.25 2.98
CA CYS A 59 10.95 -5.39 4.00
C CYS A 59 11.85 -4.19 4.34
N ALA A 60 13.14 -4.42 4.56
CA ALA A 60 14.09 -3.36 4.89
C ALA A 60 14.26 -2.37 3.74
N ALA A 61 14.40 -2.87 2.51
CA ALA A 61 14.58 -2.02 1.33
C ALA A 61 13.33 -1.18 1.03
N CYS A 62 12.14 -1.78 1.05
CA CYS A 62 10.89 -1.04 0.87
C CYS A 62 10.70 0.03 1.94
N ARG A 63 11.05 -0.29 3.20
CA ARG A 63 11.01 0.67 4.29
C ARG A 63 12.00 1.80 4.08
N CYS A 64 13.25 1.53 3.73
CA CYS A 64 14.26 2.58 3.53
C CYS A 64 13.81 3.60 2.47
N GLU A 65 13.24 3.17 1.35
CA GLU A 65 12.75 4.08 0.31
C GLU A 65 11.51 4.88 0.74
N LEU A 66 10.60 4.27 1.49
CA LEU A 66 9.43 4.96 2.04
C LEU A 66 9.79 5.87 3.23
N LEU A 67 10.84 5.54 3.99
CA LEU A 67 11.33 6.25 5.19
C LEU A 67 12.32 7.36 4.87
N SER A 68 13.01 7.31 3.73
CA SER A 68 13.99 8.34 3.34
C SER A 68 13.32 9.66 2.98
N GLN A 69 12.05 9.64 2.60
CA GLN A 69 11.32 10.83 2.16
C GLN A 69 10.41 11.43 3.23
N GLU A 70 9.98 10.65 4.24
CA GLU A 70 9.19 11.13 5.39
C GLU A 70 9.50 10.30 6.64
N PRO A 71 9.55 10.88 7.86
CA PRO A 71 9.66 10.09 9.08
C PRO A 71 8.39 9.26 9.27
N LEU A 72 8.42 8.00 8.81
CA LEU A 72 7.36 7.04 9.09
C LEU A 72 7.54 6.52 10.50
N SER A 73 7.21 7.37 11.48
CA SER A 73 6.81 6.83 12.76
C SER A 73 5.59 5.95 12.47
N GLU A 74 5.69 4.66 12.82
CA GLU A 74 4.53 3.82 13.16
C GLU A 74 3.67 3.29 11.99
N ARG A 75 4.19 2.44 11.08
CA ARG A 75 3.43 1.95 9.90
C ARG A 75 3.72 0.49 9.51
N HIS A 76 2.71 -0.19 8.97
CA HIS A 76 2.80 -1.50 8.30
C HIS A 76 2.83 -1.30 6.78
N LEU A 77 3.17 -2.33 6.00
CA LEU A 77 3.42 -2.18 4.56
C LEU A 77 2.73 -3.27 3.74
N ASP A 78 2.00 -2.86 2.73
CA ASP A 78 1.47 -3.73 1.68
C ASP A 78 2.25 -3.49 0.38
N VAL A 79 2.67 -4.57 -0.30
CA VAL A 79 3.51 -4.51 -1.51
C VAL A 79 2.86 -5.32 -2.63
N HIS A 80 2.54 -4.66 -3.74
CA HIS A 80 1.80 -5.28 -4.84
C HIS A 80 2.44 -4.94 -6.19
N ARG A 81 2.46 -5.91 -7.11
CA ARG A 81 2.82 -5.71 -8.52
C ARG A 81 1.56 -5.78 -9.36
N SER A 82 1.13 -4.64 -9.89
CA SER A 82 -0.15 -4.56 -10.56
C SER A 82 -0.05 -4.67 -12.07
N ALA A 83 -1.05 -5.35 -12.63
CA ALA A 83 -1.52 -5.11 -13.98
C ALA A 83 -2.93 -4.52 -13.84
N LEU A 84 -3.11 -3.25 -14.25
CA LEU A 84 -4.36 -2.49 -14.35
C LEU A 84 -5.31 -2.55 -13.12
N GLN A 85 -5.42 -1.45 -12.36
CA GLN A 85 -6.34 -1.34 -11.22
C GLN A 85 -7.68 -0.72 -11.65
N PRO A 86 -8.84 -1.36 -11.37
CA PRO A 86 -10.11 -0.67 -11.24
C PRO A 86 -10.13 0.13 -9.93
N SER A 87 -11.04 1.10 -9.81
CA SER A 87 -11.27 1.88 -8.60
C SER A 87 -11.56 1.00 -7.36
N HIS A 88 -10.89 1.27 -6.24
CA HIS A 88 -11.12 0.57 -4.97
C HIS A 88 -11.85 1.46 -3.98
N GLY A 89 -12.83 0.88 -3.30
CA GLY A 89 -13.60 1.58 -2.26
C GLY A 89 -12.75 1.81 -1.00
N ALA A 90 -13.15 2.82 -0.22
CA ALA A 90 -12.62 3.13 1.09
C ALA A 90 -12.40 1.85 1.94
N ALA A 91 -11.14 1.56 2.28
CA ALA A 91 -10.79 0.41 3.11
C ALA A 91 -10.84 0.80 4.59
N PRO A 92 -11.35 -0.07 5.49
CA PRO A 92 -11.32 0.20 6.92
C PRO A 92 -9.86 0.22 7.44
N ARG A 93 -9.34 1.41 7.76
CA ARG A 93 -8.00 1.65 8.32
C ARG A 93 -8.07 2.47 9.60
N HIS A 94 -6.99 2.50 10.39
CA HIS A 94 -6.95 3.26 11.64
C HIS A 94 -7.06 4.77 11.34
N SER A 95 -7.96 5.47 12.03
CA SER A 95 -8.40 6.84 11.70
C SER A 95 -7.36 7.94 11.92
N GLU A 96 -6.31 7.65 12.68
CA GLU A 96 -5.33 8.65 13.13
C GLU A 96 -4.07 8.70 12.27
N HIS A 97 -3.90 7.78 11.31
CA HIS A 97 -2.67 7.69 10.53
C HIS A 97 -2.96 7.77 9.02
N ALA A 98 -2.25 8.69 8.35
CA ALA A 98 -2.23 8.74 6.89
C ALA A 98 -1.68 7.42 6.32
N SER A 99 -2.15 7.07 5.13
CA SER A 99 -1.50 6.05 4.31
C SER A 99 -0.52 6.71 3.37
N HIS A 100 0.52 5.99 3.02
CA HIS A 100 1.50 6.41 2.02
C HIS A 100 1.50 5.46 0.85
N ALA A 101 1.68 5.99 -0.34
CA ALA A 101 1.86 5.19 -1.55
C ALA A 101 3.14 5.63 -2.28
N LEU A 102 3.84 4.66 -2.87
CA LEU A 102 5.01 4.85 -3.72
C LEU A 102 4.90 3.86 -4.87
N ALA A 103 5.20 4.31 -6.08
CA ALA A 103 5.28 3.47 -7.26
C ALA A 103 6.69 3.50 -7.87
N LEU A 104 7.11 2.34 -8.38
CA LEU A 104 8.46 2.09 -8.89
C LEU A 104 8.41 1.22 -10.14
N GLY A 105 9.42 1.38 -10.99
CA GLY A 105 9.63 0.58 -12.18
C GLY A 105 9.43 1.36 -13.47
N ASP A 106 9.48 0.64 -14.59
CA ASP A 106 9.35 1.21 -15.93
C ASP A 106 7.88 1.11 -16.38
N TYR A 107 7.14 2.21 -16.21
CA TYR A 107 5.72 2.29 -16.54
C TYR A 107 5.30 3.70 -16.98
N THR A 108 4.12 3.80 -17.59
CA THR A 108 3.44 5.07 -17.89
C THR A 108 2.04 5.07 -17.29
N GLY A 109 1.53 6.24 -16.87
CA GLY A 109 0.28 6.36 -16.12
C GLY A 109 0.48 6.11 -14.62
N GLY A 110 -0.45 5.40 -13.97
CA GLY A 110 -0.24 4.88 -12.61
C GLY A 110 -0.28 5.91 -11.47
N ARG A 111 -0.74 7.14 -11.71
CA ARG A 111 -0.99 8.12 -10.64
C ARG A 111 -2.05 7.62 -9.67
N VAL A 112 -2.07 8.12 -8.44
CA VAL A 112 -3.17 7.84 -7.49
C VAL A 112 -4.13 9.02 -7.45
N TRP A 113 -5.40 8.78 -7.77
CA TRP A 113 -6.47 9.72 -7.48
C TRP A 113 -6.91 9.53 -6.03
N ILE A 114 -7.06 10.65 -5.32
CA ILE A 114 -7.62 10.68 -3.97
C ILE A 114 -8.81 11.62 -3.95
N GLU A 115 -9.85 11.25 -3.21
CA GLU A 115 -10.98 12.12 -2.95
C GLU A 115 -10.51 13.29 -2.06
N ASP A 116 -10.78 14.49 -2.53
CA ASP A 116 -10.35 15.78 -1.97
C ASP A 116 -11.40 16.81 -2.38
N ASP A 117 -12.00 17.47 -1.40
CA ASP A 117 -13.08 18.44 -1.63
C ASP A 117 -12.57 19.69 -2.37
N GLU A 118 -11.26 19.98 -2.26
CA GLU A 118 -10.59 21.08 -2.95
C GLU A 118 -9.91 20.64 -4.24
N GLY A 119 -10.06 19.36 -4.63
CA GLY A 119 -9.45 18.80 -5.82
C GLY A 119 -9.97 19.42 -7.12
N ASP A 120 -9.23 19.23 -8.21
CA ASP A 120 -9.53 19.76 -9.55
C ASP A 120 -10.00 18.68 -10.54
N SER A 121 -10.15 17.44 -10.08
CA SER A 121 -10.54 16.29 -10.87
C SER A 121 -11.79 15.63 -10.30
N THR A 122 -12.53 14.88 -11.13
CA THR A 122 -13.68 14.10 -10.70
C THR A 122 -13.54 12.63 -11.06
N ALA A 123 -14.11 11.77 -10.22
CA ALA A 123 -14.16 10.34 -10.39
C ALA A 123 -15.59 9.84 -10.18
N TRP A 124 -16.00 8.85 -10.97
CA TRP A 124 -17.31 8.24 -10.85
C TRP A 124 -17.23 6.96 -10.01
N LEU A 125 -17.95 6.93 -8.90
CA LEU A 125 -18.12 5.73 -8.10
C LEU A 125 -19.47 5.09 -8.45
N ALA A 126 -19.42 3.89 -9.04
CA ALA A 126 -20.59 3.04 -9.17
C ALA A 126 -20.82 2.26 -7.87
N ASP A 127 -21.99 2.42 -7.26
CA ASP A 127 -22.44 1.66 -6.11
C ASP A 127 -23.81 1.01 -6.34
N LYS A 128 -24.34 0.30 -5.34
CA LYS A 128 -25.65 -0.39 -5.46
C LYS A 128 -26.84 0.56 -5.64
N LYS A 129 -26.68 1.85 -5.37
CA LYS A 129 -27.69 2.91 -5.44
C LYS A 129 -27.56 3.76 -6.72
N GLY A 130 -26.53 3.54 -7.53
CA GLY A 130 -26.30 4.24 -8.79
C GLY A 130 -24.87 4.72 -8.91
N GLU A 131 -24.64 5.67 -9.81
CA GLU A 131 -23.36 6.32 -9.97
C GLU A 131 -23.36 7.67 -9.23
N ARG A 132 -22.29 7.96 -8.51
CA ARG A 132 -22.07 9.26 -7.89
C ARG A 132 -20.73 9.84 -8.31
N GLU A 133 -20.74 11.12 -8.62
CA GLU A 133 -19.52 11.87 -8.88
C GLU A 133 -18.85 12.25 -7.55
N LEU A 134 -17.54 12.04 -7.48
CA LEU A 134 -16.69 12.42 -6.36
C LEU A 134 -15.63 13.39 -6.85
N ARG A 135 -15.31 14.38 -6.01
CA ARG A 135 -14.26 15.35 -6.28
C ARG A 135 -12.93 14.88 -5.66
N GLY A 136 -11.84 15.16 -6.35
CA GLY A 136 -10.52 14.73 -5.91
C GLY A 136 -9.40 15.25 -6.78
N ARG A 137 -8.20 14.72 -6.57
CA ARG A 137 -7.01 15.13 -7.31
C ARG A 137 -6.12 13.95 -7.62
N TRP A 138 -5.35 14.07 -8.69
CA TRP A 138 -4.31 13.11 -9.04
C TRP A 138 -3.00 13.48 -8.38
N LEU A 139 -2.36 12.51 -7.75
CA LEU A 139 -1.03 12.60 -7.19
C LEU A 139 -0.10 11.66 -7.95
N ASP A 140 1.03 12.22 -8.38
CA ASP A 140 2.12 11.41 -8.94
C ASP A 140 2.89 10.76 -7.79
N MET A 141 2.99 9.43 -7.84
CA MET A 141 3.67 8.61 -6.85
C MET A 141 4.90 7.88 -7.41
N HIS A 142 5.32 8.16 -8.65
CA HIS A 142 6.52 7.55 -9.24
C HIS A 142 7.78 8.09 -8.55
N GLU A 143 8.56 7.21 -7.92
CA GLU A 143 9.80 7.52 -7.17
C GLU A 143 9.63 8.55 -6.03
N LYS A 144 8.39 8.97 -5.77
CA LYS A 144 8.03 9.99 -4.81
C LYS A 144 6.84 9.52 -3.97
N PRO A 145 7.04 9.18 -2.68
CA PRO A 145 5.95 8.82 -1.81
C PRO A 145 4.94 9.96 -1.69
N VAL A 146 3.66 9.59 -1.67
CA VAL A 146 2.54 10.50 -1.44
C VAL A 146 1.75 10.06 -0.22
N SER A 147 1.27 11.03 0.56
CA SER A 147 0.50 10.81 1.78
C SER A 147 -0.96 11.20 1.58
N PHE A 148 -1.89 10.36 2.04
CA PHE A 148 -3.32 10.66 1.96
C PHE A 148 -4.13 9.94 3.03
N ASP A 149 -5.35 10.43 3.29
CA ASP A 149 -6.32 9.75 4.15
C ASP A 149 -6.98 8.60 3.37
N ALA A 150 -6.52 7.38 3.59
CA ALA A 150 -7.05 6.21 2.88
C ALA A 150 -8.43 5.73 3.38
N ARG A 151 -9.09 6.47 4.27
CA ARG A 151 -10.54 6.33 4.53
C ARG A 151 -11.37 7.02 3.45
N ARG A 152 -10.78 7.99 2.75
CA ARG A 152 -11.39 8.61 1.57
C ARG A 152 -11.23 7.70 0.36
N TYR A 153 -12.07 7.90 -0.66
CA TYR A 153 -11.98 7.12 -1.89
C TYR A 153 -10.66 7.39 -2.60
N HIS A 154 -10.07 6.35 -3.16
CA HIS A 154 -8.84 6.46 -3.94
C HIS A 154 -8.80 5.38 -5.01
N MET A 155 -8.13 5.67 -6.12
CA MET A 155 -7.95 4.73 -7.22
C MET A 155 -6.63 5.00 -7.92
N VAL A 156 -6.08 3.96 -8.55
CA VAL A 156 -4.86 4.10 -9.36
C VAL A 156 -5.27 4.29 -10.82
N GLU A 157 -4.65 5.25 -11.49
CA GLU A 157 -4.79 5.49 -12.92
C GLU A 157 -4.37 4.24 -13.68
N PRO A 158 -5.07 3.87 -14.76
CA PRO A 158 -4.59 2.83 -15.67
C PRO A 158 -3.13 3.08 -16.07
N HIS A 159 -2.34 2.01 -16.10
CA HIS A 159 -0.92 2.08 -16.41
C HIS A 159 -0.51 0.97 -17.39
N GLU A 160 0.54 1.25 -18.14
CA GLU A 160 1.23 0.29 -19.01
C GLU A 160 2.67 0.10 -18.54
N GLY A 161 3.21 -1.11 -18.65
CA GLY A 161 4.56 -1.44 -18.20
C GLY A 161 4.61 -2.21 -16.88
N SER A 162 5.75 -2.17 -16.21
CA SER A 162 6.03 -2.93 -14.98
C SER A 162 6.03 -2.01 -13.76
N MET A 163 4.89 -1.91 -13.08
CA MET A 163 4.71 -1.07 -11.90
C MET A 163 4.63 -1.91 -10.61
N TRP A 164 5.55 -1.63 -9.69
CA TRP A 164 5.40 -1.98 -8.27
C TRP A 164 4.70 -0.85 -7.56
N ALA A 165 3.60 -1.14 -6.86
CA ALA A 165 2.90 -0.21 -5.99
C ALA A 165 3.08 -0.67 -4.53
N LEU A 166 3.62 0.23 -3.71
CA LEU A 166 3.87 0.02 -2.30
C LEU A 166 2.92 0.93 -1.52
N ALA A 167 2.21 0.38 -0.54
CA ALA A 167 1.28 1.12 0.29
C ALA A 167 1.59 0.90 1.78
N ALA A 168 2.01 1.94 2.50
CA ALA A 168 2.28 1.87 3.93
C ALA A 168 1.12 2.46 4.75
N TYR A 169 0.57 1.72 5.71
CA TYR A 169 -0.55 2.17 6.54
C TYR A 169 -0.61 1.44 7.89
N VAL A 170 -1.46 1.93 8.80
CA VAL A 170 -1.81 1.22 10.04
C VAL A 170 -3.18 0.55 9.87
N PRO A 171 -3.26 -0.79 9.86
CA PRO A 171 -4.53 -1.47 9.74
C PRO A 171 -5.36 -1.24 11.02
N GLN A 172 -6.67 -1.13 10.89
CA GLN A 172 -7.58 -1.05 12.05
C GLN A 172 -7.40 -2.23 13.03
N ALA A 173 -6.97 -3.38 12.50
CA ALA A 173 -6.63 -4.57 13.27
C ALA A 173 -5.52 -4.36 14.32
N TYR A 174 -4.70 -3.31 14.20
CA TYR A 174 -3.65 -2.99 15.15
C TYR A 174 -4.18 -2.76 16.57
N ALA A 175 -5.38 -2.18 16.71
CA ALA A 175 -6.05 -2.02 18.01
C ALA A 175 -6.31 -3.36 18.75
N ARG A 176 -6.33 -4.48 18.01
CA ARG A 176 -6.50 -5.84 18.56
C ARG A 176 -5.18 -6.64 18.55
N ALA A 177 -4.06 -6.03 18.19
CA ALA A 177 -2.77 -6.70 18.17
C ALA A 177 -2.30 -7.00 19.59
N THR A 178 -2.04 -8.28 19.87
CA THR A 178 -1.42 -8.75 21.12
C THR A 178 0.04 -8.32 21.21
N GLU A 179 0.63 -8.39 22.40
CA GLU A 179 2.06 -8.10 22.56
C GLU A 179 2.93 -9.08 21.75
N GLN A 180 2.49 -10.32 21.56
CA GLN A 180 3.19 -11.27 20.69
C GLN A 180 3.24 -10.79 19.23
N HIS A 181 2.14 -10.23 18.71
CA HIS A 181 2.13 -9.63 17.37
C HIS A 181 3.07 -8.43 17.30
N ARG A 182 3.02 -7.55 18.31
CA ARG A 182 3.90 -6.38 18.39
C ARG A 182 5.36 -6.78 18.43
N GLN A 183 5.72 -7.76 19.26
CA GLN A 183 7.10 -8.25 19.35
C GLN A 183 7.60 -8.83 18.01
N ALA A 184 6.79 -9.66 17.33
CA ALA A 184 7.13 -10.20 16.02
C ALA A 184 7.36 -9.09 14.97
N LEU A 185 6.58 -8.01 15.03
CA LEU A 185 6.77 -6.84 14.16
C LEU A 185 8.05 -6.08 14.47
N ARG A 186 8.38 -5.86 15.75
CA ARG A 186 9.65 -5.23 16.15
C ARG A 186 10.85 -6.05 15.69
N GLU A 187 10.80 -7.37 15.85
CA GLU A 187 11.86 -8.30 15.39
C GLU A 187 12.03 -8.30 13.86
N ALA A 188 10.95 -8.02 13.12
CA ALA A 188 10.97 -7.81 11.68
C ALA A 188 11.36 -6.37 11.26
N GLY A 189 11.62 -5.49 12.22
CA GLY A 189 12.06 -4.11 11.99
C GLY A 189 10.94 -3.14 11.65
N PHE A 190 9.68 -3.43 12.00
CA PHE A 190 8.58 -2.50 11.84
C PHE A 190 8.54 -1.49 13.00
N PRO A 191 8.46 -0.17 12.71
CA PRO A 191 8.20 0.83 13.74
C PRO A 191 6.75 0.67 14.21
N LEU A 192 6.55 0.60 15.53
CA LEU A 192 5.22 0.44 16.12
C LEU A 192 4.75 1.72 16.80
N PRO A 193 3.44 2.03 16.74
CA PRO A 193 2.84 3.07 17.55
C PRO A 193 3.25 3.01 19.01
N ALA A 194 3.72 4.14 19.55
CA ALA A 194 3.85 4.30 20.99
C ALA A 194 2.44 4.15 21.61
N SER A 195 2.36 3.36 22.68
CA SER A 195 1.13 3.14 23.46
C SER A 195 0.68 4.38 24.21
#